data_AF-A0A7W1AEM4-F1
#
_entry.id   AF-A0A7W1AEM4-F1
#
_cell.length_a   1.000
_cell.length_b   1.000
_cell.length_c   1.000
_cell.angle_alpha   90.00
_cell.angle_beta   90.00
_cell.angle_gamma   90.00
#
_symmetry.space_group_name_H-M   'P 1'
#
loop_
_entity.id
_entity.type
_entity.pdbx_description
1 polymer ?
#
loop_
_entity_poly.entity_id
_entity_poly.type
_entity_poly.pdbx_seq_one_letter_code
_entity_poly.pdbx_strand_id
1 'polypeptide(L)'
;MSALARLERDGALAGPGQRAASARLGALVAAWAEVEPGAVVREQAERLLRTHALRAADALQLAAAVVASGHRPPALPFVTLDQRLSEAARREGFPLVIPSTT
;
A
#
# COMPACT_ATOMS: atom_id res chain seq x y z
N MET A 1 -4.87 -6.86 1.30
CA MET A 1 -6.01 -7.82 1.32
C MET A 1 -6.35 -8.41 -0.05
N SER A 2 -6.35 -7.64 -1.14
CA SER A 2 -6.72 -8.13 -2.49
C SER A 2 -5.87 -9.30 -3.02
N ALA A 3 -4.56 -9.33 -2.71
CA ALA A 3 -3.68 -10.42 -3.13
C ALA A 3 -4.08 -11.78 -2.52
N LEU A 4 -4.46 -11.80 -1.24
CA LEU A 4 -4.91 -13.00 -0.55
C LEU A 4 -6.24 -13.51 -1.13
N ALA A 5 -7.20 -12.59 -1.32
CA ALA A 5 -8.48 -12.89 -1.94
C ALA A 5 -8.33 -13.38 -3.39
N ARG A 6 -7.33 -12.89 -4.14
CA ARG A 6 -7.01 -13.40 -5.47
C ARG A 6 -6.49 -14.83 -5.41
N LEU A 7 -5.52 -15.12 -4.55
CA LEU A 7 -4.99 -16.49 -4.40
C LEU A 7 -6.08 -17.49 -3.98
N GLU A 8 -7.03 -17.07 -3.17
CA GLU A 8 -8.19 -17.88 -2.81
C GLU A 8 -9.10 -18.14 -4.02
N ARG A 9 -9.48 -17.09 -4.76
CA ARG A 9 -10.31 -17.23 -5.97
C ARG A 9 -9.63 -18.08 -7.06
N ASP A 10 -8.32 -17.98 -7.15
CA ASP A 10 -7.52 -18.71 -8.14
C ASP A 10 -7.20 -20.15 -7.67
N GLY A 11 -7.68 -20.55 -6.47
CA GLY A 11 -7.44 -21.88 -5.88
C GLY A 11 -6.00 -22.13 -5.42
N ALA A 12 -5.11 -21.16 -5.58
CA ALA A 12 -3.70 -21.23 -5.18
C ALA A 12 -3.51 -21.20 -3.65
N LEU A 13 -4.55 -20.83 -2.90
CA LEU A 13 -4.56 -20.86 -1.44
C LEU A 13 -5.89 -21.44 -0.94
N ALA A 14 -5.85 -22.68 -0.43
CA ALA A 14 -7.05 -23.41 -0.02
C ALA A 14 -6.98 -23.92 1.43
N GLY A 15 -8.17 -24.08 2.03
CA GLY A 15 -8.36 -24.77 3.30
C GLY A 15 -7.48 -24.23 4.44
N PRO A 16 -6.61 -25.06 5.05
CA PRO A 16 -5.73 -24.64 6.15
C PRO A 16 -4.80 -23.46 5.80
N GLY A 17 -4.31 -23.39 4.57
CA GLY A 17 -3.40 -22.33 4.13
C GLY A 17 -4.06 -20.95 4.11
N GLN A 18 -5.32 -20.89 3.70
CA GLN A 18 -6.12 -19.66 3.70
C GLN A 18 -6.37 -19.16 5.13
N ARG A 19 -6.74 -20.05 6.06
CA ARG A 19 -6.91 -19.69 7.47
C ARG A 19 -5.63 -19.18 8.11
N ALA A 20 -4.50 -19.86 7.86
CA ALA A 20 -3.20 -19.45 8.39
C ALA A 20 -2.77 -18.07 7.86
N ALA A 21 -2.94 -17.84 6.56
CA ALA A 21 -2.61 -16.55 5.96
C ALA A 21 -3.52 -15.41 6.46
N SER A 22 -4.82 -15.66 6.60
CA SER A 22 -5.76 -14.70 7.18
C SER A 22 -5.45 -14.38 8.64
N ALA A 23 -5.08 -15.38 9.45
CA ALA A 23 -4.67 -15.18 10.84
C ALA A 23 -3.38 -14.34 10.93
N ARG A 24 -2.39 -14.63 10.09
CA ARG A 24 -1.14 -13.83 10.02
C ARG A 24 -1.40 -12.40 9.57
N LEU A 25 -2.30 -12.20 8.61
CA LEU A 25 -2.72 -10.86 8.19
C LEU A 25 -3.44 -10.12 9.32
N GLY A 26 -4.33 -10.79 10.06
CA GLY A 26 -5.01 -10.21 11.22
C GLY A 26 -4.04 -9.73 12.31
N ALA A 27 -2.99 -10.52 12.58
CA ALA A 27 -1.94 -10.12 13.52
C ALA A 27 -1.17 -8.86 13.05
N LEU A 28 -0.93 -8.72 11.74
CA LEU A 28 -0.29 -7.52 11.18
C LEU A 28 -1.22 -6.30 11.23
N VAL A 29 -2.50 -6.47 10.91
CA VAL A 29 -3.50 -5.40 10.98
C VAL A 29 -3.63 -4.86 12.41
N ALA A 30 -3.59 -5.73 13.41
CA ALA A 30 -3.63 -5.31 14.81
C ALA A 30 -2.39 -4.51 15.26
N ALA A 31 -1.29 -4.58 14.52
CA ALA A 31 -0.01 -3.96 14.89
C ALA A 31 0.31 -2.67 14.11
N TRP A 32 -0.34 -2.41 12.97
CA TRP A 32 -0.03 -1.24 12.16
C TRP A 32 -0.76 0.03 12.63
N ALA A 33 -0.18 1.19 12.33
CA ALA A 33 -0.88 2.46 12.45
C ALA A 33 -1.59 2.74 11.11
N GLU A 34 -2.92 2.71 11.12
CA GLU A 34 -3.72 2.97 9.93
C GLU A 34 -3.90 4.47 9.69
N VAL A 35 -3.81 4.88 8.42
CA VAL A 35 -4.14 6.24 7.99
C VAL A 35 -5.54 6.20 7.38
N GLU A 36 -6.50 6.80 8.09
CA GLU A 36 -7.89 6.85 7.66
C GLU A 36 -8.07 7.59 6.33
N PRO A 37 -9.00 7.15 5.44
CA PRO A 37 -9.28 7.78 4.15
C PRO A 37 -10.10 9.09 4.30
N GLY A 38 -9.59 10.03 5.11
CA GLY A 38 -10.19 11.33 5.37
C GLY A 38 -10.00 12.34 4.24
N ALA A 39 -10.54 13.56 4.43
CA ALA A 39 -10.48 14.64 3.44
C ALA A 39 -9.05 14.96 2.98
N VAL A 40 -8.10 15.04 3.92
CA VAL A 40 -6.69 15.33 3.63
C VAL A 40 -6.08 14.29 2.68
N VAL A 41 -6.36 13.00 2.90
CA VAL A 41 -5.86 11.92 2.02
C VAL A 41 -6.50 12.01 0.64
N ARG A 42 -7.80 12.33 0.57
CA ARG A 42 -8.52 12.49 -0.69
C ARG A 42 -7.98 13.65 -1.53
N GLU A 43 -7.78 14.81 -0.93
CA GLU A 43 -7.21 15.98 -1.60
C GLU A 43 -5.80 15.70 -2.14
N GLN A 44 -4.97 15.01 -1.36
CA GLN A 44 -3.65 14.57 -1.81
C GLN A 44 -3.74 13.55 -2.95
N ALA A 45 -4.68 12.61 -2.91
CA ALA A 45 -4.87 11.64 -3.99
C ALA A 45 -5.30 12.33 -5.31
N GLU A 46 -6.18 13.32 -5.24
CA GLU A 46 -6.59 14.12 -6.41
C GLU A 46 -5.40 14.88 -7.01
N ARG A 47 -4.50 15.43 -6.18
CA ARG A 47 -3.25 16.03 -6.65
C ARG A 47 -2.38 15.00 -7.38
N LEU A 48 -2.18 13.82 -6.80
CA LEU A 48 -1.35 12.77 -7.37
C LEU A 48 -1.88 12.23 -8.70
N LEU A 49 -3.20 12.18 -8.87
CA LEU A 49 -3.82 11.76 -10.15
C LEU A 49 -3.56 12.73 -11.30
N ARG A 50 -3.28 14.01 -11.00
CA ARG A 50 -2.91 15.00 -12.03
C ARG A 50 -1.45 14.87 -12.46
N THR A 51 -0.59 14.32 -11.60
CA THR A 51 0.87 14.26 -11.83
C THR A 51 1.36 12.87 -12.23
N HIS A 52 0.65 11.82 -11.84
CA HIS A 52 1.03 10.42 -12.08
C HIS A 52 -0.10 9.64 -12.71
N ALA A 53 0.23 8.76 -13.65
CA ALA A 53 -0.71 7.84 -14.27
C ALA A 53 -1.07 6.68 -13.32
N LEU A 54 -1.69 6.98 -12.18
CA LEU A 54 -2.13 6.02 -11.17
C LEU A 54 -3.62 5.73 -11.27
N ARG A 55 -4.04 4.56 -10.76
CA ARG A 55 -5.46 4.29 -10.49
C ARG A 55 -5.86 4.96 -9.18
N ALA A 56 -7.16 5.19 -8.98
CA ALA A 56 -7.67 5.86 -7.78
C ALA A 56 -7.21 5.20 -6.46
N ALA A 57 -7.22 3.87 -6.40
CA ALA A 57 -6.75 3.14 -5.22
C ALA A 57 -5.25 3.33 -4.96
N ASP A 58 -4.42 3.27 -6.00
CA ASP A 58 -2.97 3.48 -5.88
C ASP A 58 -2.65 4.93 -5.48
N ALA A 59 -3.41 5.90 -5.99
CA ALA A 59 -3.28 7.30 -5.61
C ALA A 59 -3.66 7.54 -4.14
N LEU A 60 -4.72 6.89 -3.64
CA LEU A 60 -5.08 6.93 -2.22
C LEU A 60 -3.99 6.32 -1.34
N GLN A 61 -3.39 5.20 -1.76
CA GLN A 61 -2.30 4.57 -1.02
C GLN A 61 -1.06 5.47 -0.94
N LEU A 62 -0.67 6.09 -2.06
CA LEU A 62 0.46 7.03 -2.07
C LEU A 62 0.15 8.31 -1.28
N ALA A 63 -1.08 8.83 -1.37
CA ALA A 63 -1.54 9.97 -0.58
C ALA A 63 -1.48 9.69 0.93
N ALA A 64 -1.94 8.52 1.36
CA ALA A 64 -1.84 8.09 2.75
C ALA A 64 -0.39 8.06 3.24
N ALA A 65 0.56 7.60 2.43
CA ALA A 65 1.98 7.64 2.77
C ALA A 65 2.54 9.07 2.85
N VAL A 66 2.11 9.99 1.97
CA VAL A 66 2.48 11.42 2.04
C VAL A 66 2.01 12.01 3.37
N VAL A 67 0.76 11.76 3.75
CA VAL A 67 0.19 12.21 5.02
C VAL A 67 0.93 11.59 6.21
N ALA A 68 1.18 10.27 6.19
CA ALA A 68 1.91 9.55 7.24
C ALA A 68 3.34 10.09 7.44
N SER A 69 4.01 10.46 6.37
CA SER A 69 5.35 11.06 6.42
C SER A 69 5.37 12.49 6.96
N GLY A 70 4.20 13.08 7.26
CA GLY A 70 4.07 14.49 7.60
C GLY A 70 4.49 15.39 6.44
N HIS A 71 4.13 15.01 5.20
CA HIS A 71 4.54 15.67 3.96
C HIS A 71 6.08 15.76 3.78
N ARG A 72 6.82 14.81 4.36
CA ARG A 72 8.27 14.64 4.18
C ARG A 72 8.56 13.23 3.68
N PRO A 73 8.32 12.92 2.38
CA PRO A 73 8.47 11.58 1.82
C PRO A 73 9.79 10.85 2.14
N PRO A 74 10.96 11.52 2.22
CA PRO A 74 12.21 10.86 2.62
C PRO A 74 12.23 10.28 4.04
N ALA A 75 11.33 10.69 4.93
CA ALA A 75 11.30 10.28 6.33
C ALA A 75 10.66 8.90 6.56
N LEU A 76 10.00 8.33 5.54
CA LEU A 76 9.28 7.06 5.65
C LEU A 76 9.56 6.20 4.42
N PRO A 77 10.05 4.95 4.57
CA PRO A 77 10.20 4.06 3.43
C PRO A 77 8.83 3.66 2.86
N PHE A 78 8.76 3.49 1.56
CA PHE A 78 7.58 3.01 0.85
C PHE A 78 7.82 1.60 0.31
N VAL A 79 6.92 0.67 0.66
CA VAL A 79 6.99 -0.73 0.23
C VAL A 79 5.83 -1.01 -0.72
N THR A 80 6.13 -1.48 -1.92
CA THR A 80 5.13 -2.00 -2.85
C THR A 80 5.77 -2.97 -3.85
N LEU A 81 4.98 -3.95 -4.30
CA LEU A 81 5.34 -4.83 -5.41
C LEU A 81 4.72 -4.35 -6.75
N ASP A 82 3.95 -3.27 -6.74
CA ASP A 82 3.41 -2.65 -7.94
C ASP A 82 4.42 -1.65 -8.53
N GLN A 83 4.86 -1.90 -9.76
CA GLN A 83 5.89 -1.10 -10.43
C GLN A 83 5.42 0.33 -10.76
N ARG A 84 4.14 0.54 -11.06
CA ARG A 84 3.62 1.87 -11.40
C ARG A 84 3.54 2.72 -10.13
N LEU A 85 3.10 2.11 -9.03
CA LEU A 85 3.06 2.76 -7.73
C LEU A 85 4.46 3.04 -7.18
N SER A 86 5.42 2.11 -7.35
CA SER A 86 6.80 2.33 -6.90
C SER A 86 7.47 3.48 -7.65
N GLU A 87 7.25 3.59 -8.95
CA GLU A 87 7.76 4.70 -9.77
C GLU A 87 7.19 6.05 -9.29
N ALA A 88 5.87 6.11 -9.06
CA ALA A 88 5.23 7.32 -8.56
C ALA A 88 5.74 7.70 -7.16
N ALA A 89 5.86 6.73 -6.25
CA ALA A 89 6.39 6.95 -4.92
C ALA A 89 7.84 7.47 -4.96
N ARG A 90 8.69 6.90 -5.82
CA ARG A 90 10.06 7.39 -6.03
C ARG A 90 10.09 8.82 -6.53
N ARG A 91 9.21 9.20 -7.46
CA ARG A 91 9.10 10.57 -7.99
C ARG A 91 8.60 11.56 -6.94
N GLU A 92 7.75 11.12 -6.01
CA GLU A 92 7.35 11.91 -4.84
C GLU A 92 8.45 11.96 -3.75
N GLY A 93 9.58 11.26 -3.93
CA GLY A 93 10.74 11.32 -3.03
C GLY A 93 10.77 10.27 -1.94
N PHE A 94 9.93 9.22 -2.02
CA PHE A 94 9.98 8.11 -1.08
C PHE A 94 11.18 7.18 -1.32
N PRO A 95 11.92 6.78 -0.28
CA PRO A 95 12.86 5.66 -0.35
C PRO A 95 12.08 4.37 -0.56
N LEU A 96 12.41 3.60 -1.60
CA LEU A 96 11.77 2.32 -1.85
C LEU A 96 12.46 1.20 -1.08
N VAL A 97 11.68 0.32 -0.46
CA VAL A 97 12.16 -0.92 0.14
C VAL A 97 11.60 -2.11 -0.63
N ILE A 98 12.50 -2.96 -1.10
CA ILE A 98 12.15 -4.24 -1.71
C ILE A 98 12.11 -5.28 -0.58
N PRO A 99 10.96 -5.92 -0.31
CA PRO A 99 10.92 -7.00 0.67
C PRO A 99 11.77 -8.17 0.15
N SER A 100 12.84 -8.49 0.87
CA SER A 100 13.63 -9.71 0.63
C SER A 100 12.85 -10.92 1.12
N THR A 101 12.83 -11.99 0.33
CA THR A 101 12.31 -13.29 0.74
C THR A 101 13.34 -13.95 1.67
N THR A 102 13.17 -13.78 2.98
CA THR A 102 13.83 -14.60 4.01
C THR A 102 12.77 -15.49 4.65
#